data_AF-A0A6N7B8M1-F1
#
_entry.id   AF-A0A6N7B8M1-F1
#
_cell.length_a   1.000
_cell.length_b   1.000
_cell.length_c   1.000
_cell.angle_alpha   90.00
_cell.angle_beta   90.00
_cell.angle_gamma   90.00
#
_symmetry.space_group_name_H-M   'P 1'
#
loop_
_entity.id
_entity.type
_entity.pdbx_description
1 polymer ?
#
loop_
_entity_poly.entity_id
_entity_poly.type
_entity_poly.pdbx_seq_one_letter_code
_entity_poly.pdbx_strand_id
1 'polypeptide(L)'
;MSTKKPTSNLVLLFEDDDKHANKLTLAITQALSPSNKFERFLPSITPTSGAYEDRLYEELKSTKYLGLTLIVCDRDLSQIKTYTGLSEAIVSKVADRLGIPICLYARGLNDDSVLERQREWGDGRIVLDCKKPAEMATKIELLANGFAQVKELVTGILVMRGKNKLQSPAAVVASVIDRQDSTDKIGLYISGDQKMISEILPYVHNSDKKGLKLRLPTLVGYWIYDSILRYPGLLVNKIAIASYLNIAVTDFEKNSDVQKLFAKALYKGPFADEKNPLWWRNDLDDILQNGECNDGQEYVQKKLHKTVKPCMCSVDKKKRAGWYCMVTKKPVSLESSKGNITWFPRGADLARISTAVYDDIGPWLGLY
;
A
#
# COMPACT_ATOMS: atom_id res chain seq x y z
N MET A 1 10.23 25.56 20.24
CA MET A 1 9.46 25.46 18.97
C MET A 1 10.35 25.93 17.84
N SER A 2 10.86 25.01 17.02
CA SER A 2 11.60 25.33 15.79
C SER A 2 10.84 24.69 14.64
N THR A 3 9.94 25.46 14.04
CA THR A 3 9.19 25.07 12.85
C THR A 3 10.11 25.19 11.64
N LYS A 4 10.94 24.17 11.39
CA LYS A 4 11.51 24.01 10.05
C LYS A 4 10.36 23.64 9.12
N LYS A 5 9.96 24.58 8.25
CA LYS A 5 9.07 24.32 7.11
C LYS A 5 9.60 23.09 6.33
N PRO A 6 8.72 22.22 5.82
CA PRO A 6 9.17 21.07 5.05
C PRO A 6 9.88 21.56 3.78
N THR A 7 11.06 21.01 3.52
CA THR A 7 11.54 20.83 2.14
C THR A 7 10.41 20.17 1.36
N SER A 8 9.90 20.83 0.31
CA SER A 8 8.83 20.29 -0.52
C SER A 8 9.15 18.85 -0.93
N ASN A 9 8.21 17.92 -0.75
CA ASN A 9 8.43 16.54 -1.18
C ASN A 9 8.43 16.52 -2.70
N LEU A 10 9.47 15.95 -3.30
CA LEU A 10 9.56 15.85 -4.75
C LEU A 10 9.16 14.46 -5.21
N VAL A 11 8.22 14.39 -6.16
CA VAL A 11 7.86 13.20 -6.92
C VAL A 11 8.48 13.32 -8.31
N LEU A 12 9.22 12.31 -8.74
CA LEU A 12 9.94 12.31 -10.01
C LEU A 12 9.36 11.28 -10.98
N LEU A 13 8.99 11.71 -12.18
CA LEU A 13 8.46 10.87 -13.25
C LEU A 13 9.52 10.50 -14.29
N PHE A 14 9.70 9.21 -14.52
CA PHE A 14 10.41 8.66 -15.68
C PHE A 14 9.36 8.25 -16.71
N GLU A 15 9.27 9.02 -17.80
CA GLU A 15 8.34 8.81 -18.92
C GLU A 15 9.01 9.28 -20.21
N ASP A 16 8.96 8.42 -21.23
CA ASP A 16 9.68 8.59 -22.48
C ASP A 16 8.83 9.24 -23.58
N ASP A 17 7.50 9.17 -23.47
CA ASP A 17 6.56 9.81 -24.38
C ASP A 17 6.11 11.18 -23.86
N ASP A 18 6.43 12.24 -24.59
CA ASP A 18 6.13 13.62 -24.20
C ASP A 18 4.63 13.88 -24.04
N LYS A 19 3.78 13.25 -24.87
CA LYS A 19 2.33 13.47 -24.81
C LYS A 19 1.76 12.86 -23.52
N HIS A 20 2.20 11.66 -23.17
CA HIS A 20 1.80 10.97 -21.96
C HIS A 20 2.36 11.67 -20.72
N ALA A 21 3.63 12.07 -20.75
CA ALA A 21 4.26 12.84 -19.68
C ALA A 21 3.48 14.13 -19.38
N ASN A 22 3.10 14.89 -20.42
CA ASN A 22 2.33 16.12 -20.26
C ASN A 22 0.93 15.86 -19.68
N LYS A 23 0.28 14.79 -20.13
CA LYS A 23 -1.04 14.37 -19.62
C LYS A 23 -0.98 13.99 -18.13
N LEU A 24 0.02 13.18 -17.75
CA LEU A 24 0.22 12.79 -16.35
C LEU A 24 0.62 13.99 -15.49
N THR A 25 1.54 14.83 -15.97
CA THR A 25 1.95 16.05 -15.26
C THR A 25 0.75 16.92 -14.95
N LEU A 26 -0.12 17.18 -15.93
CA LEU A 26 -1.34 17.96 -15.72
C LEU A 26 -2.26 17.33 -14.66
N ALA A 27 -2.54 16.02 -14.78
CA ALA A 27 -3.43 15.33 -13.85
C ALA A 27 -2.85 15.29 -12.42
N ILE A 28 -1.54 15.06 -12.30
CA ILE A 28 -0.84 14.99 -11.02
C ILE A 28 -0.78 16.38 -10.39
N THR A 29 -0.33 17.41 -11.10
CA THR A 29 -0.31 18.79 -10.58
C THR A 29 -1.69 19.26 -10.10
N GLN A 30 -2.78 18.82 -10.72
CA GLN A 30 -4.15 19.11 -10.25
C GLN A 30 -4.53 18.37 -8.95
N ALA A 31 -3.94 17.20 -8.70
CA ALA A 31 -4.23 16.38 -7.52
C ALA A 31 -3.25 16.59 -6.35
N LEU A 32 -2.04 17.10 -6.61
CA LEU A 32 -1.00 17.30 -5.61
C LEU A 32 -1.42 18.34 -4.56
N SER A 33 -1.08 18.07 -3.30
CA SER A 33 -1.08 19.09 -2.28
C SER A 33 0.01 20.15 -2.54
N PRO A 34 -0.16 21.40 -2.06
CA PRO A 34 0.87 22.44 -2.21
C PRO A 34 2.23 22.09 -1.59
N SER A 35 2.28 21.09 -0.70
CA SER A 35 3.50 20.58 -0.07
C SER A 35 4.35 19.69 -0.99
N ASN A 36 3.78 19.22 -2.10
CA ASN A 36 4.43 18.29 -3.00
C ASN A 36 4.72 18.95 -4.35
N LYS A 37 5.92 18.69 -4.86
CA LYS A 37 6.38 19.08 -6.19
C LYS A 37 6.40 17.83 -7.07
N PHE A 38 6.01 18.00 -8.33
CA PHE A 38 6.12 16.94 -9.32
C PHE A 38 6.99 17.42 -10.47
N GLU A 39 7.97 16.61 -10.85
CA GLU A 39 8.85 16.88 -11.97
C GLU A 39 8.98 15.65 -12.86
N ARG A 40 9.17 15.89 -14.15
CA ARG A 40 9.64 14.88 -15.08
C ARG A 40 11.17 14.80 -15.00
N PHE A 41 11.70 13.60 -14.96
CA PHE A 41 13.12 13.36 -15.14
C PHE A 41 13.55 13.81 -16.54
N LEU A 42 14.49 14.74 -16.57
CA LEU A 42 15.15 15.19 -17.79
C LEU A 42 16.64 14.93 -17.60
N PRO A 43 17.22 14.01 -18.38
CA PRO A 43 18.62 13.62 -18.22
C PRO A 43 19.54 14.79 -18.53
N SER A 44 20.58 14.92 -17.72
CA SER A 44 21.65 15.90 -17.96
C SER A 44 22.41 15.54 -19.23
N ILE A 45 22.65 16.53 -20.10
CA ILE A 45 23.25 16.34 -21.43
C ILE A 45 24.75 15.98 -21.34
N THR A 46 25.38 16.12 -20.17
CA THR A 46 26.82 15.93 -19.99
C THR A 46 27.18 14.43 -20.01
N PRO A 47 27.93 13.94 -21.02
CA PRO A 47 28.36 12.55 -21.05
C PRO A 47 29.36 12.31 -19.93
N THR A 48 28.98 11.56 -18.90
CA THR A 48 29.92 11.06 -17.89
C THR A 48 30.36 9.64 -18.26
N SER A 49 31.66 9.37 -18.10
CA SER A 49 32.23 8.03 -18.24
C SER A 49 31.88 7.20 -17.00
N GLY A 50 31.21 6.06 -17.16
CA GLY A 50 30.82 5.18 -16.06
C GLY A 50 29.65 4.26 -16.41
N ALA A 51 29.37 3.30 -15.52
CA ALA A 51 28.19 2.44 -15.64
C ALA A 51 26.90 3.27 -15.56
N TYR A 52 25.87 2.84 -16.28
CA TYR A 52 24.60 3.56 -16.40
C TYR A 52 23.94 3.85 -15.04
N GLU A 53 24.06 2.92 -14.09
CA GLU A 53 23.55 3.04 -12.73
C GLU A 53 24.26 4.12 -11.91
N ASP A 54 25.59 4.23 -12.03
CA ASP A 54 26.36 5.21 -11.27
C ASP A 54 26.08 6.64 -11.74
N ARG A 55 25.90 6.82 -13.05
CA ARG A 55 25.52 8.12 -13.62
C ARG A 55 24.15 8.58 -13.10
N LEU A 56 23.16 7.69 -13.11
CA LEU A 56 21.81 8.02 -12.63
C LEU A 56 21.82 8.25 -11.11
N TYR A 57 22.61 7.48 -10.37
CA TYR A 57 22.77 7.64 -8.93
C TYR A 57 23.32 9.01 -8.54
N GLU A 58 24.38 9.48 -9.21
CA GLU A 58 24.94 10.81 -8.96
C GLU A 58 23.99 11.92 -9.41
N GLU A 59 23.28 11.74 -10.54
CA GLU A 59 22.29 12.70 -10.99
C GLU A 59 21.13 12.85 -9.99
N LEU A 60 20.57 11.74 -9.49
CA LEU A 60 19.50 11.77 -8.48
C LEU A 60 19.95 12.27 -7.10
N LYS A 61 21.25 12.26 -6.81
CA LYS A 61 21.82 12.88 -5.61
C LYS A 61 22.04 14.38 -5.72
N SER A 62 22.03 14.92 -6.93
CA SER A 62 22.29 16.33 -7.16
C SER A 62 21.26 17.21 -6.45
N THR A 63 21.61 18.48 -6.25
CA THR A 63 20.72 19.47 -5.62
C THR A 63 19.40 19.67 -6.39
N LYS A 64 19.36 19.30 -7.68
CA LYS A 64 18.15 19.35 -8.52
C LYS A 64 17.02 18.50 -7.95
N TYR A 65 17.34 17.31 -7.43
CA TYR A 65 16.35 16.37 -6.91
C TYR A 65 16.36 16.28 -5.37
N LEU A 66 16.81 17.35 -4.71
CA LEU A 66 16.78 17.43 -3.25
C LEU A 66 15.33 17.33 -2.75
N GLY A 67 15.09 16.42 -1.82
CA GLY A 67 13.75 16.17 -1.28
C GLY A 67 12.94 15.13 -2.07
N LEU A 68 13.57 14.38 -2.98
CA LEU A 68 12.93 13.24 -3.67
C LEU A 68 12.38 12.22 -2.66
N THR A 69 11.07 12.01 -2.71
CA THR A 69 10.32 11.09 -1.83
C THR A 69 9.73 9.91 -2.57
N LEU A 70 9.45 10.03 -3.88
CA LEU A 70 8.85 8.97 -4.67
C LEU A 70 9.30 9.06 -6.13
N ILE A 71 9.62 7.92 -6.73
CA ILE A 71 9.82 7.77 -8.17
C ILE A 71 8.58 7.11 -8.77
N VAL A 72 8.11 7.63 -9.90
CA VAL A 72 7.08 7.02 -10.74
C VAL A 72 7.71 6.72 -12.09
N CYS A 73 7.60 5.50 -12.60
CA CYS A 73 8.37 5.02 -13.74
C CYS A 73 7.50 4.24 -14.72
N ASP A 74 7.51 4.62 -16.00
CA ASP A 74 7.03 3.74 -17.08
C ASP A 74 7.97 2.52 -17.17
N ARG A 75 7.37 1.35 -17.37
CA ARG A 75 8.14 0.12 -17.62
C ARG A 75 8.89 0.16 -18.96
N ASP A 76 8.39 0.94 -19.92
CA ASP A 76 9.08 1.17 -21.19
C ASP A 76 9.69 2.59 -21.23
N LEU A 77 11.02 2.66 -21.23
CA LEU A 77 11.79 3.90 -21.32
C LEU A 77 12.63 3.98 -22.61
N SER A 78 12.31 3.13 -23.60
CA SER A 78 13.10 2.95 -24.81
C SER A 78 13.22 4.21 -25.69
N GLN A 79 12.33 5.19 -25.54
CA GLN A 79 12.33 6.41 -26.35
C GLN A 79 13.24 7.53 -25.82
N ILE A 80 13.85 7.38 -24.63
CA ILE A 80 14.78 8.39 -24.08
C ILE A 80 16.14 8.30 -24.79
N LYS A 81 16.26 8.98 -25.93
CA LYS A 81 17.48 8.99 -26.76
C LYS A 81 18.68 9.68 -26.11
N THR A 82 18.42 10.61 -25.20
CA THR A 82 19.45 11.43 -24.54
C THR A 82 20.15 10.71 -23.38
N TYR A 83 19.67 9.53 -22.98
CA TYR A 83 20.28 8.72 -21.94
C TYR A 83 20.38 7.27 -22.40
N THR A 84 21.46 6.93 -23.11
CA THR A 84 21.73 5.56 -23.56
C THR A 84 21.70 4.60 -22.37
N GLY A 85 21.02 3.46 -22.52
CA GLY A 85 20.95 2.40 -21.52
C GLY A 85 19.90 2.60 -20.42
N LEU A 86 19.14 3.70 -20.41
CA LEU A 86 18.08 3.90 -19.42
C LEU A 86 16.99 2.81 -19.57
N SER A 87 16.66 2.17 -18.46
CA SER A 87 15.61 1.15 -18.38
C SER A 87 15.01 1.14 -16.98
N GLU A 88 13.78 0.62 -16.84
CA GLU A 88 13.12 0.47 -15.53
C GLU A 88 14.01 -0.26 -14.52
N ALA A 89 14.70 -1.33 -14.94
CA ALA A 89 15.60 -2.10 -14.08
C ALA A 89 16.72 -1.24 -13.47
N ILE A 90 17.27 -0.30 -14.25
CA ILE A 90 18.30 0.63 -13.76
C ILE A 90 17.70 1.64 -12.79
N VAL A 91 16.53 2.21 -13.12
CA VAL A 91 15.84 3.17 -12.23
C VAL A 91 15.53 2.50 -10.90
N SER A 92 14.98 1.28 -10.91
CA SER A 92 14.68 0.48 -9.71
C SER A 92 15.94 0.20 -8.88
N LYS A 93 17.04 -0.25 -9.50
CA LYS A 93 18.30 -0.53 -8.79
C LYS A 93 18.89 0.73 -8.14
N VAL A 94 18.80 1.88 -8.80
CA VAL A 94 19.27 3.16 -8.25
C VAL A 94 18.36 3.66 -7.14
N ALA A 95 17.04 3.56 -7.32
CA ALA A 95 16.06 3.88 -6.29
C ALA A 95 16.31 3.05 -5.02
N ASP A 96 16.61 1.76 -5.18
CA ASP A 96 16.96 0.86 -4.08
C ASP A 96 18.22 1.30 -3.35
N ARG A 97 19.29 1.63 -4.09
CA ARG A 97 20.55 2.14 -3.53
C ARG A 97 20.37 3.48 -2.80
N LEU A 98 19.42 4.31 -3.21
CA LEU A 98 19.09 5.58 -2.57
C LEU A 98 18.05 5.46 -1.45
N GLY A 99 17.44 4.28 -1.28
CA GLY A 99 16.33 4.08 -0.35
C GLY A 99 15.09 4.89 -0.73
N ILE A 100 14.84 5.11 -2.03
CA ILE A 100 13.69 5.84 -2.55
C ILE A 100 12.65 4.84 -3.03
N PRO A 101 11.37 4.97 -2.65
CA PRO A 101 10.31 4.11 -3.17
C PRO A 101 10.04 4.41 -4.65
N ILE A 102 9.64 3.37 -5.37
CA ILE A 102 9.33 3.41 -6.80
C ILE A 102 7.94 2.80 -7.06
N CYS A 103 7.17 3.49 -7.89
CA CYS A 103 5.93 3.00 -8.44
C CYS A 103 6.09 2.80 -9.95
N LEU A 104 5.56 1.69 -10.45
CA LEU A 104 5.63 1.33 -11.87
C LEU A 104 4.25 1.47 -12.52
N TYR A 105 4.22 1.78 -13.80
CA TYR A 105 3.02 1.62 -14.63
C TYR A 105 3.43 1.16 -16.02
N ALA A 106 2.49 0.62 -16.78
CA ALA A 106 2.73 0.23 -18.16
C ALA A 106 1.56 0.67 -19.04
N ARG A 107 1.88 1.24 -20.19
CA ARG A 107 0.89 1.61 -21.20
C ARG A 107 0.27 0.35 -21.82
N GLY A 108 -1.06 0.29 -21.91
CA GLY A 108 -1.76 -0.73 -22.71
C GLY A 108 -2.06 -2.07 -22.02
N LEU A 109 -1.92 -2.20 -20.70
CA LEU A 109 -2.42 -3.39 -19.99
C LEU A 109 -3.94 -3.48 -20.14
N ASN A 110 -4.45 -4.51 -20.84
CA ASN A 110 -5.89 -4.81 -20.87
C ASN A 110 -6.34 -5.33 -19.49
N ASP A 111 -7.58 -5.07 -19.08
CA ASP A 111 -8.10 -5.41 -17.74
C ASP A 111 -8.25 -6.93 -17.49
N ASP A 112 -7.97 -7.76 -18.49
CA ASP A 112 -8.67 -9.03 -18.63
C ASP A 112 -8.01 -10.23 -17.97
N SER A 113 -6.85 -10.11 -17.33
CA SER A 113 -6.36 -11.20 -16.51
C SER A 113 -6.25 -10.82 -15.03
N VAL A 114 -7.07 -11.48 -14.22
CA VAL A 114 -6.89 -11.60 -12.76
C VAL A 114 -5.44 -11.98 -12.42
N LEU A 115 -4.79 -12.73 -13.32
CA LEU A 115 -3.40 -13.16 -13.25
C LEU A 115 -2.38 -12.02 -13.36
N GLU A 116 -2.57 -11.03 -14.24
CA GLU A 116 -1.68 -9.86 -14.32
C GLU A 116 -1.80 -8.99 -13.07
N ARG A 117 -3.01 -8.80 -12.54
CA ARG A 117 -3.21 -8.11 -11.26
C ARG A 117 -2.55 -8.87 -10.10
N GLN A 118 -2.45 -10.19 -10.18
CA GLN A 118 -1.85 -11.06 -9.16
C GLN A 118 -0.33 -11.18 -9.25
N ARG A 119 0.26 -11.11 -10.45
CA ARG A 119 1.72 -11.01 -10.64
C ARG A 119 2.34 -9.81 -9.92
N GLU A 120 1.52 -8.83 -9.55
CA GLU A 120 1.95 -7.56 -8.94
C GLU A 120 1.79 -7.55 -7.41
N TRP A 121 1.42 -8.68 -6.79
CA TRP A 121 1.19 -8.77 -5.34
C TRP A 121 2.42 -9.33 -4.63
N GLY A 122 2.97 -8.59 -3.66
CA GLY A 122 4.07 -9.07 -2.81
C GLY A 122 5.47 -8.84 -3.37
N ASP A 123 5.62 -8.29 -4.57
CA ASP A 123 6.93 -7.99 -5.18
C ASP A 123 7.58 -6.71 -4.65
N GLY A 124 7.05 -6.09 -3.58
CA GLY A 124 7.52 -4.79 -3.05
C GLY A 124 7.58 -3.71 -4.13
N ARG A 125 6.75 -3.87 -5.17
CA ARG A 125 6.58 -2.94 -6.27
C ARG A 125 5.12 -2.50 -6.24
N ILE A 126 4.90 -1.19 -6.31
CA ILE A 126 3.56 -0.65 -6.39
C ILE A 126 3.25 -0.38 -7.85
N VAL A 127 2.27 -1.08 -8.40
CA VAL A 127 1.83 -0.85 -9.77
C VAL A 127 0.63 0.10 -9.79
N LEU A 128 0.70 1.09 -10.67
CA LEU A 128 -0.31 2.11 -10.87
C LEU A 128 -1.08 1.82 -12.16
N ASP A 129 -2.39 2.01 -12.10
CA ASP A 129 -3.27 1.92 -13.27
C ASP A 129 -3.24 3.25 -14.03
N CYS A 130 -2.62 3.27 -15.21
CA CYS A 130 -2.52 4.47 -16.03
C CYS A 130 -3.72 4.71 -16.96
N LYS A 131 -4.74 3.83 -16.97
CA LYS A 131 -5.96 4.02 -17.79
C LYS A 131 -6.77 5.22 -17.35
N LYS A 132 -6.71 5.52 -16.05
CA LYS A 132 -7.43 6.63 -15.42
C LYS A 132 -6.45 7.60 -14.76
N PRO A 133 -5.89 8.55 -15.53
CA PRO A 133 -4.87 9.48 -15.04
C PRO A 133 -5.23 10.24 -13.77
N ALA A 134 -6.50 10.62 -13.58
CA ALA A 134 -6.94 11.30 -12.36
C ALA A 134 -6.93 10.40 -11.11
N GLU A 135 -7.29 9.12 -11.26
CA GLU A 135 -7.22 8.14 -10.17
C GLU A 135 -5.75 7.81 -9.87
N MET A 136 -4.93 7.62 -10.91
CA MET A 136 -3.48 7.45 -10.79
C MET A 136 -2.83 8.61 -10.06
N ALA A 137 -3.16 9.85 -10.44
CA ALA A 137 -2.65 11.06 -9.82
C ALA A 137 -2.97 11.15 -8.32
N THR A 138 -4.24 10.87 -7.95
CA THR A 138 -4.66 10.81 -6.55
C THR A 138 -3.86 9.74 -5.79
N LYS A 139 -3.62 8.58 -6.41
CA LYS A 139 -2.85 7.49 -5.82
C LYS A 139 -1.37 7.84 -5.65
N ILE A 140 -0.77 8.53 -6.62
CA ILE A 140 0.62 9.03 -6.53
C ILE A 140 0.77 9.99 -5.36
N GLU A 141 -0.15 10.94 -5.20
CA GLU A 141 -0.15 11.89 -4.08
C GLU A 141 -0.25 11.16 -2.72
N LEU A 142 -1.18 10.19 -2.61
CA LEU A 142 -1.34 9.36 -1.42
C LEU A 142 -0.04 8.63 -1.07
N LEU A 143 0.61 8.04 -2.07
CA LEU A 143 1.85 7.28 -1.90
C LEU A 143 3.01 8.20 -1.51
N ALA A 144 3.17 9.33 -2.18
CA ALA A 144 4.23 10.30 -1.88
C ALA A 144 4.12 10.78 -0.43
N ASN A 145 2.92 11.14 0.02
CA ASN A 145 2.66 11.55 1.40
C ASN A 145 2.88 10.41 2.40
N GLY A 146 2.37 9.21 2.11
CA GLY A 146 2.53 8.07 3.00
C GLY A 146 4.00 7.66 3.17
N PHE A 147 4.78 7.58 2.09
CA PHE A 147 6.21 7.29 2.19
C PHE A 147 7.01 8.40 2.90
N ALA A 148 6.66 9.67 2.69
CA ALA A 148 7.26 10.78 3.42
C ALA A 148 7.01 10.66 4.94
N GLN A 149 5.77 10.36 5.35
CA GLN A 149 5.41 10.13 6.75
C GLN A 149 6.15 8.93 7.34
N VAL A 150 6.21 7.79 6.63
CA VAL A 150 6.98 6.62 7.07
C VAL A 150 8.44 6.98 7.29
N LYS A 151 9.05 7.72 6.36
CA LYS A 151 10.45 8.16 6.47
C LYS A 151 10.69 9.01 7.71
N GLU A 152 9.80 9.95 7.99
CA GLU A 152 9.88 10.78 9.20
C GLU A 152 9.77 9.91 10.47
N LEU A 153 8.74 9.07 10.56
CA LEU A 153 8.47 8.23 11.73
C LEU A 153 9.60 7.21 11.99
N VAL A 154 10.05 6.50 10.96
CA VAL A 154 11.16 5.54 11.07
C VAL A 154 12.44 6.25 11.50
N THR A 155 12.75 7.40 10.91
CA THR A 155 13.94 8.18 11.30
C THR A 155 13.84 8.63 12.76
N GLY A 156 12.68 9.11 13.19
CA GLY A 156 12.41 9.49 14.58
C GLY A 156 12.61 8.32 15.55
N ILE A 157 12.08 7.13 15.22
CA ILE A 157 12.27 5.91 16.02
C ILE A 157 13.76 5.55 16.14
N LEU A 158 14.50 5.62 15.03
CA LEU A 158 15.93 5.31 14.98
C LEU A 158 16.79 6.30 15.78
N VAL A 159 16.37 7.57 15.89
CA VAL A 159 17.05 8.60 16.69
C VAL A 159 16.75 8.43 18.17
N MET A 160 15.47 8.28 18.54
CA MET A 160 15.05 8.26 19.96
C MET A 160 15.56 7.05 20.74
N ARG A 161 15.73 5.89 20.10
CA ARG A 161 15.95 4.62 20.83
C ARG A 161 17.41 4.19 21.00
N GLY A 162 18.38 5.00 20.55
CA GLY A 162 19.80 4.70 20.69
C GLY A 162 20.22 3.38 20.01
N LYS A 163 21.50 2.99 20.16
CA LYS A 163 22.11 1.87 19.41
C LYS A 163 21.73 0.45 19.91
N ASN A 164 20.97 0.30 21.01
CA ASN A 164 21.00 -0.93 21.83
C ASN A 164 19.68 -1.72 21.99
N LYS A 165 18.59 -1.41 21.29
CA LYS A 165 17.44 -2.34 21.19
C LYS A 165 17.17 -2.69 19.73
N LEU A 166 17.57 -3.90 19.34
CA LEU A 166 17.10 -4.52 18.10
C LEU A 166 15.58 -4.68 18.23
N GLN A 167 14.83 -3.91 17.45
CA GLN A 167 13.41 -4.14 17.28
C GLN A 167 13.20 -5.17 16.17
N SER A 168 12.27 -6.10 16.37
CA SER A 168 11.77 -6.88 15.25
C SER A 168 11.16 -5.93 14.20
N PRO A 169 11.19 -6.29 12.90
CA PRO A 169 10.52 -5.50 11.88
C PRO A 169 9.05 -5.21 12.21
N ALA A 170 8.34 -6.17 12.81
CA ALA A 170 6.97 -6.00 13.29
C ALA A 170 6.84 -4.87 14.32
N ALA A 171 7.77 -4.78 15.27
CA ALA A 171 7.74 -3.72 16.29
C ALA A 171 8.06 -2.34 15.71
N VAL A 172 8.88 -2.26 14.65
CA VAL A 172 9.10 -1.01 13.91
C VAL A 172 7.81 -0.58 13.21
N VAL A 173 7.20 -1.49 12.43
CA VAL A 173 5.93 -1.22 11.73
C VAL A 173 4.82 -0.82 12.72
N ALA A 174 4.65 -1.56 13.81
CA ALA A 174 3.70 -1.27 14.87
C ALA A 174 3.90 0.12 15.47
N SER A 175 5.15 0.58 15.60
CA SER A 175 5.44 1.94 16.06
C SER A 175 5.11 3.00 15.01
N VAL A 176 5.30 2.70 13.73
CA VAL A 176 4.99 3.62 12.60
C VAL A 176 3.48 3.79 12.42
N ILE A 177 2.69 2.75 12.63
CA ILE A 177 1.22 2.82 12.48
C ILE A 177 0.48 3.03 13.80
N ASP A 178 1.22 3.34 14.87
CA ASP A 178 0.72 3.63 16.22
C ASP A 178 -0.20 2.54 16.82
N ARG A 179 0.27 1.29 16.73
CA ARG A 179 -0.39 0.08 17.24
C ARG A 179 0.60 -0.92 17.84
N GLN A 180 1.34 -0.48 18.86
CA GLN A 180 2.35 -1.31 19.53
C GLN A 180 1.70 -2.52 20.24
N ASP A 181 0.45 -2.39 20.67
CA ASP A 181 -0.40 -3.46 21.21
C ASP A 181 -0.68 -4.60 20.20
N SER A 182 -0.62 -4.30 18.90
CA SER A 182 -0.88 -5.26 17.83
C SER A 182 0.39 -5.83 17.19
N THR A 183 1.55 -5.69 17.84
CA THR A 183 2.86 -6.14 17.30
C THR A 183 2.85 -7.60 16.86
N ASP A 184 2.26 -8.50 17.65
CA ASP A 184 2.24 -9.94 17.33
C ASP A 184 1.38 -10.23 16.10
N LYS A 185 0.21 -9.59 15.99
CA LYS A 185 -0.68 -9.70 14.82
C LYS A 185 -0.02 -9.13 13.57
N ILE A 186 0.67 -8.00 13.68
CA ILE A 186 1.49 -7.42 12.60
C ILE A 186 2.62 -8.39 12.21
N GLY A 187 3.20 -9.08 13.19
CA GLY A 187 4.17 -10.15 12.96
C GLY A 187 3.67 -11.24 12.03
N LEU A 188 2.38 -11.58 12.05
CA LEU A 188 1.78 -12.58 11.15
C LEU A 188 1.70 -12.12 9.68
N TYR A 189 1.67 -10.81 9.43
CA TYR A 189 1.74 -10.26 8.07
C TYR A 189 3.16 -10.32 7.51
N ILE A 190 4.14 -10.33 8.41
CA ILE A 190 5.57 -10.35 8.11
C ILE A 190 6.09 -11.80 8.07
N SER A 191 5.53 -12.70 8.88
CA SER A 191 5.97 -14.08 8.99
C SER A 191 5.69 -14.85 7.70
N GLY A 192 6.74 -15.29 7.02
CA GLY A 192 6.64 -16.03 5.76
C GLY A 192 6.89 -15.21 4.50
N ASP A 193 7.09 -13.89 4.63
CA ASP A 193 7.52 -13.05 3.52
C ASP A 193 9.02 -13.26 3.27
N GLN A 194 9.34 -14.28 2.47
CA GLN A 194 10.72 -14.61 2.09
C GLN A 194 11.40 -13.45 1.35
N LYS A 195 10.63 -12.63 0.63
CA LYS A 195 11.15 -11.48 -0.10
C LYS A 195 11.64 -10.41 0.87
N MET A 196 10.83 -10.07 1.85
CA MET A 196 11.21 -9.13 2.90
C MET A 196 12.50 -9.55 3.60
N ILE A 197 12.61 -10.84 3.96
CA ILE A 197 13.83 -11.38 4.55
C ILE A 197 14.99 -11.18 3.56
N SER A 198 14.82 -11.53 2.29
CA SER A 198 15.85 -11.36 1.25
C SER A 198 16.28 -9.90 1.03
N GLU A 199 15.41 -8.91 1.24
CA GLU A 199 15.79 -7.49 1.11
C GLU A 199 16.57 -6.97 2.32
N ILE A 200 16.36 -7.54 3.50
CA ILE A 200 17.08 -7.13 4.72
C ILE A 200 18.41 -7.90 4.87
N LEU A 201 18.43 -9.17 4.46
CA LEU A 201 19.57 -10.09 4.63
C LEU A 201 20.91 -9.52 4.14
N PRO A 202 21.04 -8.88 2.95
CA PRO A 202 22.29 -8.33 2.48
C PRO A 202 22.90 -7.30 3.45
N TYR A 203 22.07 -6.49 4.09
CA TYR A 203 22.53 -5.47 5.03
C TYR A 203 22.90 -6.04 6.40
N VAL A 204 22.22 -7.12 6.81
CA VAL A 204 22.54 -7.85 8.05
C VAL A 204 23.87 -8.60 7.89
N HIS A 205 24.05 -9.32 6.80
CA HIS A 205 25.29 -10.07 6.53
C HIS A 205 26.51 -9.17 6.33
N ASN A 206 26.37 -8.09 5.57
CA ASN A 206 27.49 -7.17 5.30
C ASN A 206 27.75 -6.18 6.44
N SER A 207 27.02 -6.28 7.56
CA SER A 207 27.06 -5.31 8.66
C SER A 207 26.88 -3.84 8.22
N ASP A 208 26.23 -3.61 7.07
CA ASP A 208 25.99 -2.28 6.51
C ASP A 208 24.79 -1.61 7.19
N LYS A 209 25.03 -1.16 8.41
CA LYS A 209 24.03 -0.44 9.22
C LYS A 209 23.63 0.89 8.58
N LYS A 210 24.47 1.51 7.74
CA LYS A 210 24.15 2.78 7.09
C LYS A 210 23.19 2.56 5.93
N GLY A 211 23.49 1.59 5.06
CA GLY A 211 22.60 1.18 3.97
C GLY A 211 21.24 0.70 4.49
N LEU A 212 21.22 -0.12 5.55
CA LEU A 212 19.96 -0.55 6.16
C LEU A 212 19.13 0.62 6.66
N LYS A 213 19.75 1.57 7.38
CA LYS A 213 19.04 2.76 7.89
C LYS A 213 18.46 3.62 6.77
N LEU A 214 19.16 3.72 5.64
CA LEU A 214 18.67 4.43 4.46
C LEU A 214 17.49 3.71 3.81
N ARG A 215 17.55 2.38 3.71
CA ARG A 215 16.57 1.55 3.01
C ARG A 215 15.32 1.22 3.84
N LEU A 216 15.46 1.15 5.17
CA LEU A 216 14.41 0.71 6.09
C LEU A 216 13.09 1.48 5.95
N PRO A 217 13.06 2.83 5.80
CA PRO A 217 11.81 3.56 5.54
C PRO A 217 11.02 3.02 4.36
N THR A 218 11.71 2.75 3.25
CA THR A 218 11.07 2.30 2.01
C THR A 218 10.54 0.88 2.15
N LEU A 219 11.30 -0.02 2.80
CA LEU A 219 10.83 -1.37 3.10
C LEU A 219 9.58 -1.36 4.00
N VAL A 220 9.62 -0.59 5.08
CA VAL A 220 8.48 -0.45 6.00
C VAL A 220 7.26 0.13 5.26
N GLY A 221 7.48 1.13 4.39
CA GLY A 221 6.41 1.73 3.60
C GLY A 221 5.75 0.72 2.66
N TYR A 222 6.55 -0.11 1.97
CA TYR A 222 6.00 -1.18 1.14
C TYR A 222 5.24 -2.22 1.95
N TRP A 223 5.70 -2.63 3.13
CA TRP A 223 4.97 -3.61 3.94
C TRP A 223 3.64 -3.07 4.46
N ILE A 224 3.63 -1.81 4.90
CA ILE A 224 2.39 -1.17 5.31
C ILE A 224 1.43 -1.17 4.12
N TYR A 225 1.85 -0.60 2.99
CA TYR A 225 0.97 -0.41 1.84
C TYR A 225 0.54 -1.71 1.17
N ASP A 226 1.49 -2.60 0.86
CA ASP A 226 1.26 -3.78 0.01
C ASP A 226 0.78 -5.00 0.79
N SER A 227 1.09 -5.09 2.09
CA SER A 227 0.68 -6.21 2.93
C SER A 227 -0.44 -5.82 3.90
N ILE A 228 -0.18 -4.85 4.78
CA ILE A 228 -1.09 -4.56 5.91
C ILE A 228 -2.37 -3.85 5.46
N LEU A 229 -2.26 -2.81 4.61
CA LEU A 229 -3.42 -2.05 4.15
C LEU A 229 -4.21 -2.79 3.07
N ARG A 230 -3.54 -3.66 2.29
CA ARG A 230 -4.14 -4.39 1.16
C ARG A 230 -5.02 -5.54 1.63
N TYR A 231 -4.51 -6.36 2.56
CA TYR A 231 -5.16 -7.61 2.92
C TYR A 231 -5.99 -7.47 4.20
N PRO A 232 -7.31 -7.77 4.15
CA PRO A 232 -8.15 -7.63 5.32
C PRO A 232 -7.84 -8.68 6.38
N GLY A 233 -7.73 -8.21 7.63
CA GLY A 233 -7.56 -9.03 8.82
C GLY A 233 -7.24 -8.17 10.03
N LEU A 234 -6.15 -7.40 9.97
CA LEU A 234 -5.82 -6.39 10.99
C LEU A 234 -6.59 -5.10 10.75
N LEU A 235 -6.56 -4.64 9.50
CA LEU A 235 -7.38 -3.55 8.99
C LEU A 235 -8.44 -4.12 8.06
N VAL A 236 -9.58 -3.45 7.96
CA VAL A 236 -10.67 -3.83 7.06
C VAL A 236 -11.11 -2.63 6.23
N ASN A 237 -11.29 -2.83 4.92
CA ASN A 237 -11.87 -1.83 4.03
C ASN A 237 -13.40 -1.79 4.13
N LYS A 238 -14.06 -0.84 3.44
CA LYS A 238 -15.53 -0.63 3.46
C LYS A 238 -16.37 -1.89 3.25
N ILE A 239 -15.92 -2.79 2.37
CA ILE A 239 -16.67 -4.02 2.05
C ILE A 239 -16.39 -5.08 3.12
N ALA A 240 -15.14 -5.21 3.53
CA ALA A 240 -14.73 -6.15 4.57
C ALA A 240 -15.35 -5.80 5.93
N ILE A 241 -15.38 -4.52 6.34
CA ILE A 241 -16.04 -4.07 7.58
C ILE A 241 -17.54 -4.33 7.54
N ALA A 242 -18.22 -4.03 6.43
CA ALA A 242 -19.63 -4.31 6.28
C ALA A 242 -19.92 -5.82 6.40
N SER A 243 -19.10 -6.65 5.75
CA SER A 243 -19.18 -8.10 5.89
C SER A 243 -18.90 -8.59 7.31
N TYR A 244 -17.89 -8.03 7.98
CA TYR A 244 -17.46 -8.42 9.32
C TYR A 244 -18.52 -8.06 10.37
N LEU A 245 -19.05 -6.85 10.28
CA LEU A 245 -20.12 -6.33 11.15
C LEU A 245 -21.50 -6.88 10.79
N ASN A 246 -21.61 -7.74 9.77
CA ASN A 246 -22.85 -8.28 9.25
C ASN A 246 -23.85 -7.20 8.80
N ILE A 247 -23.39 -6.05 8.30
CA ILE A 247 -24.23 -4.98 7.74
C ILE A 247 -24.16 -5.01 6.22
N ALA A 248 -25.29 -4.90 5.53
CA ALA A 248 -25.31 -4.84 4.07
C ALA A 248 -24.38 -3.71 3.57
N VAL A 249 -23.54 -4.03 2.58
CA VAL A 249 -22.54 -3.10 2.04
C VAL A 249 -23.17 -1.75 1.66
N THR A 250 -24.35 -1.77 1.03
CA THR A 250 -25.08 -0.56 0.64
C THR A 250 -25.53 0.29 1.81
N ASP A 251 -25.92 -0.35 2.92
CA ASP A 251 -26.40 0.35 4.12
C ASP A 251 -25.22 0.98 4.86
N PHE A 252 -24.09 0.27 4.93
CA PHE A 252 -22.86 0.81 5.50
C PHE A 252 -22.32 1.98 4.67
N GLU A 253 -22.26 1.86 3.34
CA GLU A 253 -21.69 2.89 2.46
C GLU A 253 -22.53 4.16 2.37
N LYS A 254 -23.87 4.04 2.29
CA LYS A 254 -24.76 5.19 2.06
C LYS A 254 -25.15 5.92 3.34
N ASN A 255 -25.06 5.27 4.49
CA ASN A 255 -25.53 5.84 5.75
C ASN A 255 -24.37 6.40 6.58
N SER A 256 -24.17 7.71 6.52
CA SER A 256 -23.13 8.39 7.30
C SER A 256 -23.28 8.20 8.80
N ASP A 257 -24.51 8.04 9.32
CA ASP A 257 -24.72 7.84 10.76
C ASP A 257 -24.19 6.47 11.20
N VAL A 258 -24.38 5.44 10.37
CA VAL A 258 -23.84 4.10 10.62
C VAL A 258 -22.31 4.15 10.63
N GLN A 259 -21.68 4.82 9.66
CA GLN A 259 -20.22 4.94 9.64
C GLN A 259 -19.67 5.72 10.86
N LYS A 260 -20.37 6.77 11.30
CA LYS A 260 -19.98 7.56 12.48
C LYS A 260 -19.90 6.73 13.76
N LEU A 261 -20.72 5.69 13.90
CA LEU A 261 -20.64 4.77 15.05
C LEU A 261 -19.27 4.10 15.16
N PHE A 262 -18.62 3.86 14.03
CA PHE A 262 -17.33 3.16 13.95
C PHE A 262 -16.15 4.11 13.71
N ALA A 263 -16.34 5.42 13.81
CA ALA A 263 -15.31 6.41 13.51
C ALA A 263 -14.07 6.32 14.41
N LYS A 264 -14.22 5.79 15.63
CA LYS A 264 -13.09 5.56 16.56
C LYS A 264 -12.09 4.53 16.03
N ALA A 265 -12.56 3.56 15.24
CA ALA A 265 -11.73 2.52 14.65
C ALA A 265 -11.03 2.97 13.37
N LEU A 266 -11.26 4.20 12.86
CA LEU A 266 -10.66 4.66 11.61
C LEU A 266 -9.13 4.68 11.68
N TYR A 267 -8.51 4.10 10.67
CA TYR A 267 -7.07 4.20 10.45
C TYR A 267 -6.68 5.63 10.05
N LYS A 268 -5.66 6.18 10.72
CA LYS A 268 -5.15 7.54 10.49
C LYS A 268 -3.63 7.58 10.28
N GLY A 269 -3.00 6.43 10.06
CA GLY A 269 -1.55 6.34 9.86
C GLY A 269 -1.13 6.65 8.43
N PRO A 270 0.13 6.38 8.08
CA PRO A 270 0.64 6.55 6.72
C PRO A 270 -0.23 5.88 5.66
N PHE A 271 -0.42 6.55 4.52
CA PHE A 271 -1.30 6.11 3.42
C PHE A 271 -2.79 6.01 3.77
N ALA A 272 -3.26 6.63 4.86
CA ALA A 272 -4.69 6.79 5.10
C ALA A 272 -5.35 7.58 3.96
N ASP A 273 -6.43 7.04 3.40
CA ASP A 273 -7.18 7.62 2.29
C ASP A 273 -8.63 7.88 2.72
N GLU A 274 -9.05 9.14 2.70
CA GLU A 274 -10.43 9.53 3.04
C GLU A 274 -11.46 8.98 2.05
N LYS A 275 -11.06 8.73 0.79
CA LYS A 275 -11.95 8.14 -0.22
C LYS A 275 -12.10 6.64 0.01
N ASN A 276 -11.05 5.98 0.49
CA ASN A 276 -11.01 4.54 0.78
C ASN A 276 -10.57 4.27 2.23
N PRO A 277 -11.35 4.71 3.24
CA PRO A 277 -11.03 4.49 4.64
C PRO A 277 -10.87 3.01 4.99
N LEU A 278 -10.01 2.79 5.96
CA LEU A 278 -9.76 1.51 6.61
C LEU A 278 -10.08 1.63 8.09
N TRP A 279 -10.46 0.52 8.71
CA TRP A 279 -10.76 0.45 10.14
C TRP A 279 -9.95 -0.65 10.81
N TRP A 280 -9.50 -0.39 12.04
CA TRP A 280 -8.88 -1.36 12.92
C TRP A 280 -9.91 -2.38 13.38
N ARG A 281 -9.66 -3.65 13.10
CA ARG A 281 -10.58 -4.72 13.50
C ARG A 281 -10.71 -4.82 15.02
N ASN A 282 -9.61 -4.77 15.78
CA ASN A 282 -9.67 -4.85 17.25
C ASN A 282 -10.54 -3.72 17.83
N ASP A 283 -10.41 -2.51 17.31
CA ASP A 283 -11.22 -1.38 17.77
C ASP A 283 -12.71 -1.58 17.45
N LEU A 284 -13.05 -2.29 16.37
CA LEU A 284 -14.43 -2.69 16.08
C LEU A 284 -14.94 -3.70 17.10
N ASP A 285 -14.12 -4.69 17.45
CA ASP A 285 -14.45 -5.69 18.47
C ASP A 285 -14.69 -5.00 19.82
N ASP A 286 -13.83 -4.06 20.21
CA ASP A 286 -13.99 -3.25 21.42
C ASP A 286 -15.29 -2.42 21.39
N ILE A 287 -15.66 -1.85 20.24
CA ILE A 287 -16.91 -1.10 20.07
C ILE A 287 -18.12 -2.01 20.31
N LEU A 288 -18.13 -3.22 19.74
CA LEU A 288 -19.22 -4.18 19.90
C LEU A 288 -19.29 -4.72 21.33
N GLN A 289 -18.15 -5.07 21.92
CA GLN A 289 -18.06 -5.59 23.28
C GLN A 289 -18.53 -4.54 24.30
N ASN A 290 -18.04 -3.29 24.21
CA ASN A 290 -18.50 -2.20 25.07
C ASN A 290 -19.98 -1.83 24.81
N GLY A 291 -20.47 -2.14 23.61
CA GLY A 291 -21.88 -2.02 23.24
C GLY A 291 -22.75 -3.15 23.76
N GLU A 292 -22.17 -4.23 24.29
CA GLU A 292 -22.84 -5.50 24.62
C GLU A 292 -23.71 -5.99 23.45
N CYS A 293 -23.13 -6.03 22.25
CA CYS A 293 -23.80 -6.43 21.02
C CYS A 293 -23.03 -7.57 20.36
N ASN A 294 -23.74 -8.53 19.76
CA ASN A 294 -23.12 -9.67 19.09
C ASN A 294 -22.58 -9.31 17.71
N ASP A 295 -23.23 -8.37 17.01
CA ASP A 295 -22.80 -7.90 15.71
C ASP A 295 -23.11 -6.40 15.48
N GLY A 296 -22.69 -5.89 14.34
CA GLY A 296 -22.89 -4.49 14.00
C GLY A 296 -24.34 -4.11 13.71
N GLN A 297 -25.20 -5.04 13.28
CA GLN A 297 -26.62 -4.72 13.12
C GLN A 297 -27.29 -4.44 14.46
N GLU A 298 -27.03 -5.31 15.43
CA GLU A 298 -27.53 -5.13 16.79
C GLU A 298 -27.03 -3.80 17.38
N TYR A 299 -25.75 -3.50 17.17
CA TYR A 299 -25.16 -2.23 17.61
C TYR A 299 -25.82 -1.00 16.96
N VAL A 300 -26.06 -1.04 15.64
CA VAL A 300 -26.75 0.04 14.92
C VAL A 300 -28.19 0.20 15.41
N GLN A 301 -28.92 -0.90 15.58
CA GLN A 301 -30.30 -0.86 16.09
C GLN A 301 -30.35 -0.29 17.52
N LYS A 302 -29.40 -0.67 18.39
CA LYS A 302 -29.31 -0.19 19.77
C LYS A 302 -28.97 1.31 19.85
N LYS A 303 -28.05 1.79 19.02
CA LYS A 303 -27.54 3.17 19.09
C LYS A 303 -28.33 4.18 18.27
N LEU A 304 -28.88 3.77 17.13
CA LEU A 304 -29.56 4.67 16.19
C LEU A 304 -31.06 4.39 16.09
N HIS A 305 -31.56 3.32 16.71
CA HIS A 305 -32.94 2.86 16.55
C HIS A 305 -33.33 2.62 15.07
N LYS A 306 -32.34 2.27 14.24
CA LYS A 306 -32.49 2.00 12.81
C LYS A 306 -32.21 0.53 12.52
N THR A 307 -33.06 -0.08 11.71
CA THR A 307 -32.83 -1.44 11.20
C THR A 307 -32.03 -1.37 9.91
N VAL A 308 -30.93 -2.12 9.85
CA VAL A 308 -30.10 -2.29 8.66
C VAL A 308 -30.17 -3.74 8.18
N LYS A 309 -29.97 -3.97 6.89
CA LYS A 309 -30.03 -5.33 6.33
C LYS A 309 -28.76 -6.12 6.65
N PRO A 310 -28.83 -7.46 6.69
CA PRO A 310 -27.64 -8.30 6.80
C PRO A 310 -26.73 -8.24 5.58
N CYS A 311 -25.43 -8.43 5.81
CA CYS A 311 -24.49 -8.65 4.73
C CYS A 311 -24.63 -10.09 4.21
N MET A 312 -25.13 -10.22 2.99
CA MET A 312 -25.34 -11.53 2.35
C MET A 312 -24.16 -11.89 1.44
N CYS A 313 -23.83 -13.18 1.38
CA CYS A 313 -22.78 -13.70 0.51
C CYS A 313 -23.07 -13.38 -0.96
N SER A 314 -22.03 -13.02 -1.70
CA SER A 314 -22.15 -12.68 -3.12
C SER A 314 -22.40 -13.89 -4.02
N VAL A 315 -21.95 -15.07 -3.60
CA VAL A 315 -22.11 -16.35 -4.31
C VAL A 315 -23.42 -17.03 -3.95
N ASP A 316 -23.68 -17.22 -2.65
CA ASP A 316 -24.93 -17.80 -2.13
C ASP A 316 -25.73 -16.78 -1.32
N LYS A 317 -26.78 -16.23 -1.92
CA LYS A 317 -27.61 -15.18 -1.31
C LYS A 317 -28.41 -15.63 -0.09
N LYS A 318 -28.45 -16.93 0.21
CA LYS A 318 -29.14 -17.46 1.40
C LYS A 318 -28.26 -17.44 2.65
N LYS A 319 -26.94 -17.25 2.49
CA LYS A 319 -25.97 -17.26 3.59
C LYS A 319 -25.52 -15.86 3.94
N ARG A 320 -25.28 -15.63 5.24
CA ARG A 320 -24.59 -14.42 5.71
C ARG A 320 -23.14 -14.47 5.25
N ALA A 321 -22.61 -13.31 4.88
CA ALA A 321 -21.20 -13.15 4.64
C ALA A 321 -20.46 -13.01 5.98
N GLY A 322 -19.13 -13.02 5.89
CA GLY A 322 -18.22 -12.75 7.02
C GLY A 322 -16.79 -12.47 6.56
N TRP A 323 -16.52 -12.67 5.27
CA TRP A 323 -15.20 -12.57 4.66
C TRP A 323 -15.23 -11.73 3.39
N TYR A 324 -14.05 -11.34 2.93
CA TYR A 324 -13.88 -10.53 1.74
C TYR A 324 -13.17 -11.31 0.64
N CYS A 325 -13.79 -11.39 -0.54
CA CYS A 325 -13.14 -11.96 -1.71
C CYS A 325 -12.16 -10.95 -2.31
N MET A 326 -10.87 -11.25 -2.28
CA MET A 326 -9.80 -10.38 -2.77
C MET A 326 -9.88 -10.12 -4.28
N VAL A 327 -10.40 -11.09 -5.04
CA VAL A 327 -10.49 -11.00 -6.50
C VAL A 327 -11.75 -10.24 -6.92
N THR A 328 -12.92 -10.69 -6.48
CA THR A 328 -14.19 -10.07 -6.90
C THR A 328 -14.53 -8.79 -6.13
N LYS A 329 -13.76 -8.48 -5.08
CA LYS A 329 -14.00 -7.36 -4.16
C LYS A 329 -15.42 -7.34 -3.59
N LYS A 330 -15.93 -8.52 -3.21
CA LYS A 330 -17.31 -8.72 -2.74
C LYS A 330 -17.34 -9.53 -1.45
N PRO A 331 -18.39 -9.37 -0.62
CA PRO A 331 -18.57 -10.18 0.58
C PRO A 331 -18.83 -11.65 0.20
N VAL A 332 -18.24 -12.56 0.95
CA VAL A 332 -18.39 -14.03 0.76
C VAL A 332 -18.57 -14.73 2.10
N SER A 333 -19.26 -15.87 2.10
CA SER A 333 -19.36 -16.77 3.25
C SER A 333 -18.19 -17.75 3.28
N LEU A 334 -17.97 -18.39 4.43
CA LEU A 334 -16.90 -19.36 4.63
C LEU A 334 -17.00 -20.54 3.66
N GLU A 335 -18.21 -21.05 3.43
CA GLU A 335 -18.46 -22.26 2.63
C GLU A 335 -18.36 -21.99 1.12
N SER A 336 -18.62 -20.75 0.71
CA SER A 336 -18.56 -20.33 -0.70
C SER A 336 -17.23 -19.67 -1.06
N SER A 337 -16.20 -19.88 -0.26
CA SER A 337 -14.87 -19.32 -0.52
C SER A 337 -13.73 -20.16 0.08
N LYS A 338 -12.54 -20.00 -0.47
CA LYS A 338 -11.29 -20.60 -0.02
C LYS A 338 -10.41 -19.55 0.66
N GLY A 339 -9.84 -19.90 1.80
CA GLY A 339 -8.85 -19.10 2.55
C GLY A 339 -7.51 -19.84 2.61
N ASN A 340 -6.58 -19.37 3.44
CA ASN A 340 -5.23 -19.94 3.56
C ASN A 340 -4.51 -20.07 2.21
N ILE A 341 -4.71 -19.08 1.35
CA ILE A 341 -4.07 -19.01 0.05
C ILE A 341 -2.59 -18.71 0.27
N THR A 342 -1.69 -19.45 -0.37
CA THR A 342 -0.23 -19.45 -0.09
C THR A 342 0.39 -18.05 -0.12
N TRP A 343 -0.10 -17.17 -0.98
CA TRP A 343 0.39 -15.79 -1.13
C TRP A 343 -0.40 -14.76 -0.33
N PHE A 344 -1.43 -15.15 0.43
CA PHE A 344 -1.98 -14.28 1.48
C PHE A 344 -1.06 -14.27 2.69
N PRO A 345 -0.80 -13.10 3.30
CA PRO A 345 -0.12 -13.05 4.59
C PRO A 345 -0.92 -13.84 5.63
N ARG A 346 -0.24 -14.53 6.56
CA ARG A 346 -0.92 -15.36 7.58
C ARG A 346 -1.90 -14.57 8.45
N GLY A 347 -1.60 -13.29 8.69
CA GLY A 347 -2.48 -12.41 9.46
C GLY A 347 -3.73 -11.92 8.71
N ALA A 348 -3.87 -12.22 7.42
CA ALA A 348 -5.00 -11.82 6.57
C ALA A 348 -6.16 -12.84 6.62
N ASP A 349 -6.64 -13.14 7.82
CA ASP A 349 -7.64 -14.18 8.08
C ASP A 349 -9.04 -13.87 7.51
N LEU A 350 -9.33 -12.61 7.19
CA LEU A 350 -10.57 -12.20 6.52
C LEU A 350 -10.47 -12.22 4.97
N ALA A 351 -9.26 -12.40 4.43
CA ALA A 351 -9.02 -12.46 2.99
C ALA A 351 -9.32 -13.87 2.44
N ARG A 352 -10.19 -13.94 1.44
CA ARG A 352 -10.60 -15.19 0.78
C ARG A 352 -10.70 -15.02 -0.74
N ILE A 353 -10.92 -16.13 -1.44
CA ILE A 353 -11.29 -16.16 -2.87
C ILE A 353 -12.59 -16.95 -3.00
N SER A 354 -13.59 -16.42 -3.68
CA SER A 354 -14.84 -17.14 -3.92
C SER A 354 -14.58 -18.46 -4.65
N THR A 355 -15.29 -19.53 -4.30
CA THR A 355 -15.07 -20.87 -4.87
C THR A 355 -15.15 -20.86 -6.40
N ALA A 356 -16.14 -20.18 -6.99
CA ALA A 356 -16.27 -20.08 -8.45
C ALA A 356 -15.05 -19.47 -9.14
N VAL A 357 -14.40 -18.47 -8.53
CA VAL A 357 -13.16 -17.89 -9.05
C VAL A 357 -12.00 -18.84 -8.78
N TYR A 358 -11.89 -19.37 -7.57
CA TYR A 358 -10.83 -20.30 -7.21
C TYR A 358 -10.79 -21.51 -8.14
N ASP A 359 -11.92 -22.07 -8.53
CA ASP A 359 -11.98 -23.23 -9.41
C ASP A 359 -11.57 -22.88 -10.86
N ASP A 360 -11.83 -21.65 -11.29
CA ASP A 360 -11.49 -21.14 -12.64
C ASP A 360 -9.99 -20.81 -12.76
N ILE A 361 -9.42 -20.13 -11.76
CA ILE A 361 -8.03 -19.63 -11.82
C ILE A 361 -7.04 -20.39 -10.92
N GLY A 362 -7.52 -21.27 -10.04
CA GLY A 362 -6.72 -22.10 -9.12
C GLY A 362 -5.56 -22.84 -9.79
N PRO A 363 -5.77 -23.44 -10.99
CA PRO A 363 -4.69 -24.02 -11.79
C PRO A 363 -3.49 -23.10 -12.04
N TRP A 364 -3.80 -21.84 -12.33
CA TRP A 364 -2.83 -20.83 -12.70
C TRP A 364 -2.17 -20.18 -11.49
N LEU A 365 -2.75 -20.36 -10.30
CA LEU A 365 -2.26 -19.84 -9.03
C LEU A 365 -1.45 -20.84 -8.21
N GLY A 366 -1.27 -22.06 -8.73
CA GLY A 366 -0.57 -23.13 -8.01
C GLY A 366 -1.31 -23.54 -6.73
N LEU A 367 -2.64 -23.46 -6.73
CA LEU A 367 -3.49 -23.75 -5.59
C LEU A 367 -4.20 -25.10 -5.81
N TYR A 368 -3.50 -26.20 -5.53
CA TYR A 368 -4.03 -27.57 -5.62
C TYR A 368 -3.84 -28.33 -4.31
#